data_AF-A0A6J6C3G9-F1
#
_entry.id   AF-A0A6J6C3G9-F1
#
_cell.length_a   1.000
_cell.length_b   1.000
_cell.length_c   1.000
_cell.angle_alpha   90.00
_cell.angle_beta   90.00
_cell.angle_gamma   90.00
#
_symmetry.space_group_name_H-M   'P 1'
#
loop_
_entity.id
_entity.type
_entity.pdbx_description
1 polymer ?
#
loop_
_entity_poly.entity_id
_entity_poly.type
_entity_poly.pdbx_seq_one_letter_code
_entity_poly.pdbx_strand_id
1 'polypeptide(L)' 'MIDLDRTHPEYGFAQHKGYITAKHTAALAQWGPCIEHRKSFSNIAALLT' A
#
# COMPACT_ATOMS: atom_id res chain seq x y z
N MET A 1 6.89 -9.22 -5.51
CA MET A 1 6.42 -8.91 -4.14
C MET A 1 5.38 -9.93 -3.68
N ILE A 2 5.68 -11.23 -3.76
CA ILE A 2 4.79 -12.29 -3.23
C ILE A 2 5.01 -12.40 -1.72
N ASP A 3 6.26 -12.35 -1.27
CA ASP A 3 6.57 -12.43 0.15
C ASP A 3 6.01 -11.23 0.94
N LEU A 4 6.14 -10.03 0.38
CA LEU A 4 5.53 -8.80 0.90
C LEU A 4 4.01 -8.88 1.03
N ASP A 5 3.36 -9.59 0.11
CA ASP A 5 1.91 -9.80 0.14
C ASP A 5 1.51 -10.78 1.24
N ARG A 6 2.40 -11.72 1.61
CA ARG A 6 2.15 -12.61 2.75
C ARG A 6 2.25 -11.85 4.07
N THR A 7 3.16 -10.89 4.18
CA THR A 7 3.32 -10.07 5.39
C THR A 7 2.31 -8.93 5.47
N HIS A 8 1.85 -8.41 4.33
CA HIS A 8 0.84 -7.36 4.22
C HIS A 8 -0.26 -7.69 3.20
N PRO A 9 -1.11 -8.70 3.48
CA PRO A 9 -2.12 -9.20 2.54
C PRO A 9 -3.22 -8.20 2.19
N GLU A 10 -3.44 -7.20 3.05
CA GLU A 10 -4.45 -6.16 2.86
C GLU A 10 -4.19 -5.31 1.61
N TYR A 11 -2.93 -5.13 1.22
CA TYR A 11 -2.59 -4.24 0.11
C TYR A 11 -2.57 -4.93 -1.26
N GLY A 12 -2.44 -6.26 -1.33
CA GLY A 12 -2.42 -6.99 -2.61
C GLY A 12 -1.14 -6.84 -3.44
N PHE A 13 0.01 -6.60 -2.79
CA PHE A 13 1.32 -6.43 -3.43
C PHE A 13 1.70 -7.54 -4.42
N ALA A 14 1.23 -8.78 -4.23
CA ALA A 14 1.51 -9.87 -5.16
C ALA A 14 0.93 -9.59 -6.55
N GLN A 15 -0.17 -8.84 -6.64
CA GLN A 15 -0.88 -8.56 -7.90
C GLN A 15 -0.28 -7.35 -8.60
N HIS A 16 -0.17 -6.20 -7.91
CA HIS A 16 0.15 -4.92 -8.54
C HIS A 16 1.55 -4.40 -8.19
N LYS A 17 2.34 -5.13 -7.38
CA LYS A 17 3.75 -4.83 -7.08
C LYS A 17 4.01 -3.42 -6.51
N GLY A 18 3.04 -2.88 -5.76
CA GLY A 18 3.14 -1.54 -5.16
C GLY A 18 2.72 -0.39 -6.08
N TYR A 19 2.35 -0.65 -7.33
CA TYR A 19 1.70 0.37 -8.17
C TYR A 19 0.31 0.70 -7.64
N ILE A 20 -0.09 1.96 -7.76
CA ILE A 20 -1.41 2.39 -7.33
C ILE A 20 -2.50 1.73 -8.18
N THR A 21 -3.50 1.15 -7.53
CA THR A 21 -4.68 0.54 -8.13
C THR A 21 -5.89 0.86 -7.27
N ALA A 22 -7.10 0.72 -7.80
CA ALA A 22 -8.31 0.93 -7.00
C ALA A 22 -8.32 0.08 -5.71
N LYS A 23 -7.87 -1.18 -5.81
CA LYS A 23 -7.73 -2.07 -4.66
C LYS A 23 -6.70 -1.53 -3.64
N HIS A 24 -5.54 -1.11 -4.11
CA HIS A 24 -4.48 -0.60 -3.23
C HIS A 24 -4.88 0.73 -2.56
N THR A 25 -5.55 1.63 -3.30
CA THR A 25 -6.09 2.88 -2.74
C THR A 25 -7.15 2.60 -1.69
N ALA A 26 -8.05 1.64 -1.93
CA ALA A 26 -9.05 1.24 -0.93
C ALA A 26 -8.38 0.65 0.33
N ALA A 27 -7.35 -0.17 0.16
CA ALA A 27 -6.59 -0.72 1.27
C ALA A 27 -5.89 0.38 2.08
N LEU A 28 -5.22 1.33 1.42
CA LEU A 28 -4.60 2.48 2.06
C LEU A 28 -5.62 3.35 2.84
N ALA A 29 -6.83 3.53 2.29
CA ALA A 29 -7.89 4.28 2.96
C ALA A 29 -8.43 3.54 4.20
N GLN A 30 -8.48 2.20 4.16
CA GLN A 30 -9.01 1.39 5.25
C GLN A 30 -7.99 1.11 6.36
N TRP A 31 -6.74 0.82 6.00
CA TRP A 31 -5.70 0.32 6.91
C TRP A 31 -4.56 1.31 7.15
N GLY A 32 -4.54 2.41 6.39
CA GLY A 32 -3.41 3.34 6.37
C GLY A 32 -2.19 2.78 5.61
N PRO A 33 -1.09 3.53 5.52
CA PRO A 33 0.16 3.03 4.95
C PRO A 33 0.96 2.18 5.95
N CYS A 34 1.41 0.99 5.53
CA CYS A 34 2.39 0.17 6.27
C CYS A 34 3.85 0.67 6.12
N ILE A 35 4.79 0.03 6.84
CA ILE A 35 6.22 0.38 6.87
C ILE A 35 6.91 0.35 5.50
N GLU A 36 6.41 -0.47 4.58
CA GLU A 36 6.96 -0.66 3.24
C GLU A 36 6.51 0.44 2.27
N HIS A 37 5.54 1.26 2.65
CA HIS A 37 5.10 2.38 1.83
C HIS A 37 6.10 3.54 1.88
N ARG A 38 6.41 4.06 0.70
CA ARG A 38 7.33 5.19 0.54
C ARG A 38 6.63 6.48 0.93
N LYS A 39 6.95 7.01 2.11
CA LYS A 39 6.36 8.24 2.67
C LYS A 39 6.56 9.48 1.79
N SER A 40 7.57 9.50 0.92
CA SER A 40 7.81 10.60 -0.02
C SER A 40 6.86 10.64 -1.20
N PHE A 41 6.06 9.60 -1.43
CA PHE A 41 5.03 9.61 -2.48
C PHE A 41 3.83 10.40 -2.01
N SER A 42 3.36 11.35 -2.83
CA SER A 42 2.33 12.31 -2.41
C SER A 42 1.04 11.67 -1.92
N ASN A 43 0.62 10.55 -2.53
CA ASN A 43 -0.57 9.80 -2.11
C ASN A 43 -0.40 9.11 -0.74
N ILE A 44 0.83 8.78 -0.35
CA ILE A 44 1.15 8.22 0.96
C ILE A 44 1.33 9.36 1.98
N ALA A 45 2.06 10.41 1.62
CA ALA A 45 2.27 11.58 2.46
C ALA A 45 0.95 12.21 2.92
N ALA A 46 -0.04 12.27 2.03
CA ALA A 46 -1.39 12.79 2.32
C ALA A 46 -2.17 11.96 3.37
N LEU A 47 -1.72 10.75 3.70
CA LEU A 47 -2.34 9.87 4.71
C LEU A 47 -1.59 9.88 6.05
N LEU A 48 -0.48 10.60 6.15
CA LEU A 48 0.41 10.64 7.33
C LEU A 48 0.30 11.93 8.14
N THR A 49 -0.56 12.85 7.70
CA THR A 49 -0.94 14.10 8.39
C THR A 49 -2.04 13.85 9.39
#